data_AF-A7T6D6-F1
#
_entry.id   AF-A7T6D6-F1
#
_cell.length_a   1.000
_cell.length_b   1.000
_cell.length_c   1.000
_cell.angle_alpha   90.00
_cell.angle_beta   90.00
_cell.angle_gamma   90.00
#
_symmetry.space_group_name_H-M   'P 1'
#
loop_
_entity.id
_entity.type
_entity.pdbx_description
1 polymer ?
#
loop_
_entity_poly.entity_id
_entity_poly.type
_entity_poly.pdbx_seq_one_letter_code
_entity_poly.pdbx_strand_id
1 'polypeptide(L)'
;KCIFSGIQPTGAMHLGNFLGAIQSWVSMQHESEARVIYSITDLHSITVPQEPSVLKQSVLNMATSLLASGVNPDRCILFQQSQVMNLN
;
A
#
# COMPACT_ATOMS: atom_id res chain seq x y z
N LYS A 1 4.19 15.58 11.60
CA LYS A 1 4.65 15.28 10.21
C LYS A 1 3.62 14.38 9.52
N CYS A 2 3.38 14.48 8.21
CA CYS A 2 2.53 13.53 7.48
C CYS A 2 3.37 12.79 6.45
N ILE A 3 3.28 11.47 6.43
CA ILE A 3 3.98 10.60 5.48
C ILE A 3 2.91 9.90 4.65
N PHE A 4 2.97 10.08 3.33
CA PHE A 4 2.10 9.42 2.38
C PHE A 4 2.93 8.51 1.47
N SER A 5 2.58 7.23 1.40
CA SER A 5 3.23 6.24 0.56
C SER A 5 2.22 5.62 -0.39
N GLY A 6 2.39 5.90 -1.70
CA GLY A 6 1.64 5.24 -2.76
C GLY A 6 2.34 3.95 -3.19
N ILE A 7 1.62 2.84 -3.21
CA ILE A 7 2.17 1.50 -3.42
C ILE A 7 1.45 0.88 -4.61
N GLN A 8 2.16 0.73 -5.73
CA GLN A 8 1.59 0.14 -6.93
C GLN A 8 1.46 -1.38 -6.76
N PRO A 9 0.27 -1.98 -6.98
CA PRO A 9 0.06 -3.43 -6.92
C PRO A 9 0.64 -4.13 -8.15
N THR A 10 1.97 -4.33 -8.20
CA THR A 10 2.69 -4.92 -9.35
C THR A 10 2.81 -6.45 -9.33
N GLY A 11 2.00 -7.14 -8.53
CA GLY A 11 1.99 -8.61 -8.42
C GLY A 11 2.47 -9.11 -7.06
N ALA A 12 3.05 -10.32 -7.03
CA ALA A 12 3.51 -10.93 -5.80
C ALA A 12 4.74 -10.19 -5.23
N MET A 13 4.64 -9.81 -3.96
CA MET A 13 5.73 -9.23 -3.21
C MET A 13 6.89 -10.21 -3.07
N HIS A 14 8.11 -9.75 -3.32
CA HIS A 14 9.32 -10.54 -3.16
C HIS A 14 10.24 -9.99 -2.07
N LEU A 15 11.27 -10.77 -1.69
CA LEU A 15 12.19 -10.42 -0.60
C LEU A 15 12.85 -9.05 -0.78
N GLY A 16 13.19 -8.69 -2.02
CA GLY A 16 13.70 -7.34 -2.34
C GLY A 16 12.75 -6.20 -1.96
N ASN A 17 11.43 -6.33 -2.15
CA ASN A 17 10.48 -5.30 -1.70
C ASN A 17 10.45 -5.23 -0.18
N PHE A 18 10.49 -6.39 0.48
CA PHE A 18 10.43 -6.48 1.93
C PHE A 18 11.61 -5.77 2.60
N LEU A 19 12.82 -6.10 2.18
CA LEU A 19 14.05 -5.51 2.70
C LEU A 19 14.23 -4.05 2.25
N GLY A 20 13.78 -3.70 1.04
CA GLY A 20 14.02 -2.38 0.46
C GLY A 20 13.04 -1.29 0.91
N ALA A 21 11.78 -1.64 1.19
CA ALA A 21 10.74 -0.65 1.47
C ALA A 21 9.87 -1.01 2.67
N ILE A 22 9.45 -2.26 2.79
CA ILE A 22 8.37 -2.62 3.73
C ILE A 22 8.84 -2.56 5.18
N GLN A 23 10.05 -3.00 5.49
CA GLN A 23 10.59 -2.84 6.84
C GLN A 23 10.63 -1.37 7.28
N SER A 24 10.95 -0.48 6.34
CA SER A 24 10.94 0.97 6.59
C SER A 24 9.52 1.47 6.82
N TRP A 25 8.54 1.05 5.99
CA TRP A 25 7.13 1.37 6.19
C TRP A 25 6.64 0.89 7.56
N VAL A 26 6.89 -0.36 7.92
CA VAL A 26 6.52 -0.92 9.22
C VAL A 26 7.14 -0.12 10.36
N SER A 27 8.38 0.37 10.22
CA SER A 27 9.04 1.18 11.25
C SER A 27 8.42 2.58 11.37
N MET A 28 8.07 3.22 10.25
CA MET A 28 7.52 4.60 10.23
C MET A 28 6.21 4.74 11.01
N GLN A 29 5.34 3.74 11.04
CA GLN A 29 4.09 3.80 11.80
C GLN A 29 4.28 3.87 13.33
N HIS A 30 5.51 3.67 13.82
CA HIS A 30 5.87 3.78 15.23
C HIS A 30 6.46 5.15 15.60
N GLU A 31 6.70 6.04 14.62
CA GLU A 31 7.11 7.42 14.88
C GLU A 31 5.96 8.22 15.49
N SER A 32 6.09 8.63 16.75
CA SER A 32 5.02 9.24 17.57
C SER A 32 4.43 10.52 17.00
N GLU A 33 5.17 11.26 16.18
CA GLU A 33 4.73 12.55 15.60
C GLU A 33 4.31 12.46 14.12
N ALA A 34 4.33 11.25 13.53
CA ALA A 34 4.03 11.04 12.12
C ALA A 34 2.61 10.47 11.94
N ARG A 35 1.78 11.17 11.14
CA ARG A 35 0.59 10.54 10.55
C ARG A 35 1.01 9.76 9.32
N VAL A 36 0.80 8.46 9.31
CA VAL A 36 1.23 7.57 8.23
C VAL A 36 0.03 7.11 7.41
N ILE A 37 0.14 7.23 6.10
CA ILE A 37 -0.91 6.89 5.13
C ILE A 37 -0.30 6.04 4.01
N TYR A 38 -0.86 4.85 3.82
CA TYR A 38 -0.56 3.93 2.73
C TYR A 38 -1.73 3.85 1.76
N SER A 39 -1.46 4.09 0.49
CA SER A 39 -2.45 3.98 -0.58
C SER A 39 -2.01 2.89 -1.57
N ILE A 40 -2.84 1.87 -1.77
CA ILE A 40 -2.64 0.92 -2.87
C ILE A 40 -3.14 1.59 -4.16
N THR A 41 -2.21 1.98 -5.03
CA THR A 41 -2.46 2.87 -6.17
C THR A 41 -2.89 2.12 -7.43
N ASP A 42 -4.06 1.49 -7.37
CA ASP A 42 -4.64 0.75 -8.48
C ASP A 42 -5.01 1.63 -9.68
N LEU A 43 -5.41 2.89 -9.48
CA LEU A 43 -5.64 3.83 -10.59
C LEU A 43 -4.35 4.27 -11.30
N HIS A 44 -3.21 4.32 -10.59
CA HIS A 44 -1.93 4.51 -11.27
C HIS A 44 -1.53 3.30 -12.11
N SER A 45 -1.98 2.10 -11.73
CA SER A 45 -1.63 0.86 -12.45
C SER A 45 -2.31 0.74 -13.80
N ILE A 46 -3.51 1.30 -13.98
CA ILE A 46 -4.26 1.25 -15.25
C ILE A 46 -3.74 2.20 -16.34
N THR A 47 -2.70 2.99 -16.04
CA THR A 47 -2.03 3.87 -17.03
C THR A 47 -1.18 3.09 -18.03
N VAL A 48 -0.95 1.80 -17.77
CA VAL A 48 -0.35 0.83 -18.69
C VAL A 48 -1.33 -0.34 -18.88
N PRO A 49 -1.18 -1.20 -19.92
CA PRO A 49 -2.04 -2.36 -20.09
C PRO A 49 -2.07 -3.24 -18.84
N GLN A 50 -3.27 -3.65 -18.44
CA GLN A 50 -3.51 -4.51 -17.27
C GLN A 50 -4.51 -5.60 -17.63
N GLU A 51 -4.30 -6.80 -17.08
CA GLU A 51 -5.34 -7.83 -17.04
C GLU A 51 -6.25 -7.58 -15.82
N PRO A 52 -7.55 -7.30 -15.99
CA PRO A 52 -8.41 -6.84 -14.88
C PRO A 52 -8.49 -7.80 -13.69
N SER A 53 -8.58 -9.11 -13.96
CA SER A 53 -8.61 -10.14 -12.92
C SER A 53 -7.31 -10.20 -12.14
N VAL A 54 -6.18 -10.05 -12.83
CA VAL A 54 -4.84 -10.03 -12.23
C VAL A 54 -4.66 -8.78 -11.37
N LEU A 55 -5.02 -7.60 -11.87
CA LEU A 55 -4.91 -6.36 -11.09
C LEU A 55 -5.76 -6.43 -9.81
N LYS A 56 -7.00 -6.91 -9.91
CA LYS A 56 -7.87 -7.10 -8.74
C LYS A 56 -7.22 -8.02 -7.70
N GLN A 57 -6.64 -9.13 -8.13
CA GLN A 57 -5.94 -10.04 -7.23
C GLN A 57 -4.67 -9.41 -6.64
N SER A 58 -3.91 -8.65 -7.44
CA SER A 58 -2.69 -7.96 -7.00
C SER A 58 -2.98 -6.90 -5.93
N VAL A 59 -4.10 -6.18 -6.02
CA VAL A 59 -4.54 -5.24 -4.98
C VAL A 59 -4.76 -5.99 -3.65
N LEU A 60 -5.51 -7.10 -3.68
CA LEU A 60 -5.79 -7.90 -2.49
C LEU A 60 -4.51 -8.53 -1.90
N ASN A 61 -3.64 -9.06 -2.77
CA ASN A 61 -2.36 -9.61 -2.36
C ASN A 61 -1.49 -8.55 -1.71
N MET A 62 -1.40 -7.35 -2.29
CA MET A 62 -0.63 -6.23 -1.73
C MET A 62 -1.13 -5.86 -0.34
N ALA A 63 -2.45 -5.70 -0.16
CA ALA A 63 -3.03 -5.41 1.14
C ALA A 63 -2.69 -6.50 2.17
N THR A 64 -2.87 -7.77 1.80
CA THR A 64 -2.57 -8.93 2.65
C THR A 64 -1.09 -8.95 3.04
N SER A 65 -0.19 -8.74 2.08
CA SER A 65 1.24 -8.77 2.32
C SER A 65 1.72 -7.62 3.20
N LEU A 66 1.16 -6.42 3.06
CA LEU A 66 1.46 -5.29 3.95
C LEU A 66 1.04 -5.60 5.39
N LEU A 67 -0.19 -6.08 5.58
CA LEU A 67 -0.70 -6.47 6.90
C LEU A 67 0.13 -7.59 7.52
N ALA A 68 0.41 -8.65 6.75
CA ALA A 68 1.21 -9.79 7.20
C ALA A 68 2.66 -9.40 7.54
N SER A 69 3.18 -8.35 6.90
CA SER A 69 4.52 -7.81 7.16
C SER A 69 4.59 -6.92 8.41
N GLY A 70 3.45 -6.57 9.00
CA GLY A 70 3.38 -5.78 10.24
C GLY A 70 2.83 -4.36 10.08
N VAL A 71 2.30 -3.99 8.91
CA VAL A 71 1.52 -2.75 8.80
C VAL A 71 0.24 -2.90 9.64
N ASN A 72 0.03 -1.99 10.59
CA ASN A 72 -1.07 -2.03 11.53
C ASN A 72 -2.07 -0.88 11.27
N PRO A 73 -3.32 -1.19 10.84
CA PRO A 73 -4.37 -0.19 10.61
C PRO A 73 -4.76 0.65 11.85
N ASP A 74 -4.44 0.20 13.07
CA ASP A 74 -4.66 1.00 14.29
C ASP A 74 -3.65 2.15 14.43
N ARG A 75 -2.56 2.11 13.66
CA ARG A 75 -1.45 3.08 13.70
C ARG A 75 -1.31 3.90 12.42
N CYS A 76 -1.93 3.48 11.33
CA CYS A 76 -1.84 4.13 10.04
C CYS A 76 -3.15 4.00 9.26
N ILE A 77 -3.31 4.83 8.23
CA ILE A 77 -4.42 4.68 7.27
C ILE A 77 -3.92 3.79 6.13
N LEU A 78 -4.60 2.68 5.85
CA LEU A 78 -4.35 1.83 4.69
C LEU A 78 -5.63 1.75 3.84
N PHE A 79 -5.55 2.13 2.56
CA PHE A 79 -6.72 2.12 1.67
C PHE A 79 -6.36 1.83 0.21
N GLN A 80 -7.36 1.37 -0.56
CA GLN A 80 -7.28 1.23 -2.02
C GLN A 80 -7.70 2.55 -2.69
N GLN A 81 -6.88 3.05 -3.61
CA GLN A 81 -7.06 4.37 -4.23
C GLN A 81 -8.44 4.50 -4.90
N SER A 82 -8.85 3.54 -5.73
CA SER A 82 -10.16 3.59 -6.40
C SER A 82 -11.38 3.50 -5.48
N GLN A 83 -11.23 3.08 -4.22
CA GLN A 83 -12.33 2.98 -3.26
C GLN A 83 -12.61 4.30 -2.53
N VAL A 84 -11.76 5.32 -2.73
CA VAL A 84 -11.91 6.64 -2.12
C VAL A 84 -12.08 7.67 -3.23
N MET A 85 -13.33 7.83 -3.71
CA MET A 85 -13.65 8.70 -4.83
C MET A 85 -14.03 10.15 -4.44
N ASN A 86 -14.19 10.44 -3.14
CA ASN A 86 -14.61 11.76 -2.67
C ASN A 86 -13.58 12.37 -1.71
N LEU A 87 -12.96 13.48 -2.14
CA LEU A 87 -12.38 14.49 -1.25
C LEU A 87 -13.43 15.62 -1.13
N ASN A 88 -14.48 15.39 -0.34
CA ASN A 88 -15.39 16.44 0.12
C ASN A 88 -15.17 16.64 1.61
#